data_AF-A0A2D5X842-F1
#
_entry.id   AF-A0A2D5X842-F1
#
_cell.length_a   1.000
_cell.length_b   1.000
_cell.length_c   1.000
_cell.angle_alpha   90.00
_cell.angle_beta   90.00
_cell.angle_gamma   90.00
#
_symmetry.space_group_name_H-M   'P 1'
#
loop_
_entity.id
_entity.type
_entity.pdbx_description
1 polymer ?
#
loop_
_entity_poly.entity_id
_entity_poly.type
_entity_poly.pdbx_seq_one_letter_code
_entity_poly.pdbx_strand_id
1 'polypeptide(L)'
;MKLAATASCAELIELLKSKHGDLMFHQSGGCCDGSSPMCYPLGEFKTGAQDVLVGELVGCPFYMGKAQFELWQHTDLTIDVVDGRGASFSLEIPEGKRFIVRSEVCAVD
;
A
#
# COMPACT_ATOMS: atom_id res chain seq x y z
N MET A 1 14.19 1.64 -5.86
CA MET A 1 12.87 1.01 -5.75
C MET A 1 11.92 1.56 -6.79
N LYS A 2 11.26 0.68 -7.52
CA LYS A 2 10.08 0.93 -8.34
C LYS A 2 8.83 0.53 -7.57
N LEU A 3 7.77 1.33 -7.66
CA LEU A 3 6.44 1.00 -7.15
C LEU A 3 5.52 0.71 -8.33
N ALA A 4 4.83 -0.43 -8.31
CA ALA A 4 3.90 -0.86 -9.34
C ALA A 4 2.60 -1.37 -8.73
N ALA A 5 1.51 -1.29 -9.50
CA ALA A 5 0.22 -1.90 -9.17
C ALA A 5 -0.08 -3.02 -10.17
N THR A 6 -0.65 -4.13 -9.70
CA THR A 6 -1.34 -5.08 -10.58
C THR A 6 -2.64 -4.47 -11.12
N ALA A 7 -3.23 -5.11 -12.13
CA ALA A 7 -4.52 -4.67 -12.69
C ALA A 7 -5.64 -4.70 -11.64
N SER A 8 -5.73 -5.78 -10.85
CA SER A 8 -6.68 -5.92 -9.73
C SER A 8 -6.50 -4.84 -8.67
N CYS A 9 -5.25 -4.45 -8.38
CA CYS A 9 -4.96 -3.34 -7.49
C CYS A 9 -5.48 -2.01 -8.07
N ALA A 10 -5.20 -1.73 -9.34
CA ALA A 10 -5.66 -0.51 -9.98
C ALA A 10 -7.19 -0.41 -10.04
N GLU A 11 -7.88 -1.51 -10.36
CA GLU A 11 -9.35 -1.56 -10.37
C GLU A 11 -9.94 -1.25 -9.00
N LEU A 12 -9.38 -1.83 -7.93
CA LEU A 12 -9.83 -1.55 -6.57
C LEU A 12 -9.57 -0.10 -6.17
N ILE A 13 -8.41 0.47 -6.54
CA ILE A 13 -8.10 1.86 -6.23
C ILE A 13 -9.08 2.81 -6.91
N GLU A 14 -9.40 2.60 -8.19
CA GLU A 14 -10.38 3.41 -8.90
C GLU A 14 -11.80 3.27 -8.31
N LEU A 15 -12.19 2.06 -7.90
CA LEU A 15 -13.44 1.84 -7.18
C LEU A 15 -13.47 2.66 -5.88
N LEU A 16 -12.41 2.61 -5.07
CA LEU A 16 -12.36 3.35 -3.81
C LEU A 16 -12.32 4.85 -4.04
N LYS A 17 -11.61 5.35 -5.07
CA LYS A 17 -11.62 6.76 -5.46
C LYS A 17 -13.02 7.24 -5.81
N SER A 18 -13.78 6.43 -6.54
CA SER A 18 -15.18 6.76 -6.87
C SER A 18 -16.09 6.92 -5.65
N LYS A 19 -15.76 6.24 -4.53
CA LYS A 19 -16.54 6.25 -3.28
C LYS A 19 -16.07 7.30 -2.27
N HIS A 20 -14.77 7.57 -2.23
CA HIS A 20 -14.13 8.32 -1.14
C HIS A 20 -13.34 9.55 -1.60
N GLY A 21 -13.18 9.76 -2.91
CA GLY A 21 -12.37 10.85 -3.47
C GLY A 21 -10.89 10.51 -3.51
N ASP A 22 -10.03 11.53 -3.35
CA ASP A 22 -8.58 11.34 -3.38
C ASP A 22 -8.12 10.44 -2.22
N LEU A 23 -7.20 9.53 -2.51
CA LEU A 23 -6.71 8.52 -1.56
C LEU A 23 -5.23 8.70 -1.29
N MET A 24 -4.75 8.08 -0.21
CA MET A 24 -3.34 7.91 0.10
C MET A 24 -3.08 6.52 0.67
N PHE A 25 -1.84 6.06 0.56
CA PHE A 25 -1.38 4.79 1.10
C PHE A 25 -0.32 4.99 2.18
N HIS A 26 -0.32 4.12 3.18
CA HIS A 26 0.75 4.06 4.18
C HIS A 26 1.14 2.61 4.51
N GLN A 27 2.43 2.37 4.69
CA GLN A 27 2.97 1.08 5.12
C GLN A 27 3.99 1.27 6.27
N SER A 28 3.65 0.80 7.46
CA SER A 28 4.38 1.11 8.70
C SER A 28 5.48 0.13 9.11
N GLY A 29 5.53 -1.10 8.57
CA GLY A 29 6.56 -2.10 8.87
C GLY A 29 6.39 -2.88 10.20
N GLY A 30 5.22 -2.81 10.85
CA GLY A 30 4.95 -3.45 12.15
C GLY A 30 4.46 -4.92 12.15
N CYS A 31 4.54 -5.57 13.31
CA CYS A 31 4.41 -7.03 13.52
C CYS A 31 2.99 -7.65 13.38
N CYS A 32 1.90 -6.88 13.49
CA CYS A 32 0.54 -7.48 13.50
C CYS A 32 -0.30 -7.24 12.24
N ASP A 33 -0.06 -6.15 11.48
CA ASP A 33 -0.69 -5.86 10.17
C ASP A 33 0.27 -5.06 9.26
N GLY A 34 1.46 -4.71 9.76
CA GLY A 34 2.30 -3.66 9.19
C GLY A 34 3.13 -4.06 7.97
N SER A 35 2.90 -5.24 7.41
CA SER A 35 3.41 -5.65 6.10
C SER A 35 2.48 -5.31 4.95
N SER A 36 1.20 -5.03 5.22
CA SER A 36 0.21 -4.70 4.19
C SER A 36 0.12 -3.19 3.99
N PRO A 37 0.00 -2.71 2.73
CA PRO A 37 -0.36 -1.32 2.47
C PRO A 37 -1.76 -1.02 2.99
N MET A 38 -1.91 0.11 3.67
CA MET A 38 -3.18 0.62 4.15
C MET A 38 -3.65 1.78 3.27
N CYS A 39 -4.94 1.81 2.92
CA CYS A 39 -5.56 2.84 2.09
C CYS A 39 -6.46 3.75 2.93
N TYR A 40 -6.27 5.06 2.80
CA TYR A 40 -7.01 6.10 3.51
C TYR A 40 -7.49 7.20 2.55
N PRO A 41 -8.51 8.00 2.90
CA PRO A 41 -8.72 9.28 2.22
C PRO A 41 -7.49 10.18 2.38
N LEU A 42 -7.18 10.97 1.35
CA LEU A 42 -6.02 11.85 1.34
C LEU A 42 -6.06 12.83 2.53
N GLY A 43 -5.04 12.78 3.39
CA GLY A 43 -4.88 13.67 4.53
C GLY A 43 -5.47 13.17 5.86
N GLU A 44 -6.18 12.03 5.86
CA GLU A 44 -6.68 11.39 7.09
C GLU A 44 -5.53 10.76 7.89
N PHE A 45 -4.64 10.02 7.23
CA PHE A 45 -3.41 9.56 7.87
C PHE A 45 -2.40 10.70 7.96
N LYS A 46 -2.00 11.07 9.18
CA LYS A 46 -1.02 12.13 9.42
C LYS A 46 0.40 11.58 9.27
N THR A 47 1.03 11.87 8.14
CA THR A 47 2.45 11.60 7.91
C THR A 47 3.33 12.57 8.71
N GLY A 48 4.46 12.09 9.20
CA GLY A 48 5.48 12.90 9.89
C GLY A 48 6.89 12.68 9.35
N ALA A 49 7.88 13.16 10.09
CA ALA A 49 9.30 13.06 9.71
C ALA A 49 9.84 11.61 9.61
N GLN A 50 9.07 10.63 10.09
CA GLN A 50 9.39 9.21 10.00
C GLN A 50 8.65 8.51 8.86
N ASP A 51 7.98 9.24 7.98
CA ASP A 51 7.28 8.70 6.81
C ASP A 51 7.93 9.24 5.53
N VAL A 52 8.26 8.33 4.63
CA VAL A 52 8.90 8.63 3.36
C VAL A 52 7.88 8.47 2.25
N LEU A 53 7.68 9.51 1.44
CA LEU A 53 6.93 9.38 0.19
C LEU A 53 7.76 8.53 -0.78
N VAL A 54 7.30 7.33 -1.06
CA VAL A 54 8.05 6.38 -1.91
C VAL A 54 7.67 6.47 -3.39
N GLY A 55 6.50 7.03 -3.69
CA GLY A 55 6.01 7.20 -5.04
C GLY A 55 4.49 7.34 -5.07
N GLU A 56 3.92 7.10 -6.24
CA GLU A 56 2.47 7.12 -6.45
C GLU A 56 2.00 5.75 -6.94
N LEU A 57 0.86 5.30 -6.40
CA LEU A 57 0.15 4.10 -6.80
C LEU A 57 -1.17 4.51 -7.43
N VAL A 58 -1.25 4.46 -8.77
CA VAL A 58 -2.46 4.84 -9.53
C VAL A 58 -2.90 6.29 -9.22
N GLY A 59 -1.91 7.19 -9.14
CA GLY A 59 -2.10 8.61 -8.81
C GLY A 59 -2.34 8.91 -7.34
N CYS A 60 -2.26 7.91 -6.45
CA CYS A 60 -2.38 8.09 -5.00
C CYS A 60 -0.99 8.08 -4.35
N PRO A 61 -0.61 9.05 -3.50
CA PRO A 61 0.67 9.05 -2.83
C PRO A 61 0.80 7.85 -1.89
N PHE A 62 1.95 7.16 -1.96
CA PHE A 62 2.27 6.02 -1.13
C PHE A 62 3.41 6.37 -0.19
N TYR A 63 3.16 6.24 1.11
CA TYR A 63 4.13 6.49 2.16
C TYR A 63 4.59 5.19 2.81
N MET A 64 5.85 5.16 3.23
CA MET A 64 6.43 4.06 3.98
C MET A 64 7.14 4.59 5.21
N GLY A 65 7.04 3.87 6.34
CA GLY A 65 7.81 4.20 7.54
C GLY A 65 9.32 4.17 7.24
N LYS A 66 10.08 5.15 7.74
CA LYS A 66 11.49 5.37 7.41
C LYS A 66 12.36 4.14 7.62
N ALA A 67 12.21 3.43 8.74
CA ALA A 67 12.95 2.21 9.02
C ALA A 67 12.65 1.11 7.98
N GLN A 68 11.38 0.97 7.58
CA GLN A 68 10.97 0.02 6.55
C GLN A 68 11.51 0.43 5.17
N PHE A 69 11.49 1.72 4.87
CA PHE A 69 12.06 2.27 3.65
C PHE A 69 13.57 2.04 3.55
N GLU A 70 14.32 2.30 4.63
CA GLU A 70 15.78 2.07 4.65
C GLU A 70 16.14 0.62 4.34
N LEU A 71 15.30 -0.33 4.79
CA LEU A 71 15.45 -1.75 4.50
C LEU A 71 15.08 -2.13 3.05
N TRP A 72 14.09 -1.46 2.46
CA TRP A 72 13.47 -1.86 1.17
C TRP A 72 13.73 -0.90 0.00
N GLN A 73 14.48 0.19 0.20
CA GLN A 73 14.77 1.19 -0.85
C GLN A 73 15.45 0.62 -2.11
N HIS A 74 16.05 -0.58 -2.00
CA HIS A 74 16.67 -1.33 -3.10
C HIS A 74 15.81 -2.50 -3.62
N THR A 75 14.58 -2.63 -3.14
CA THR A 75 13.62 -3.67 -3.55
C THR A 75 12.55 -3.03 -4.41
N ASP A 76 12.14 -3.69 -5.50
CA ASP A 76 10.97 -3.25 -6.25
C ASP A 76 9.70 -3.81 -5.62
N LEU A 77 8.66 -2.97 -5.51
CA LEU A 77 7.41 -3.30 -4.87
C LEU A 77 6.30 -3.37 -5.90
N THR A 78 5.62 -4.51 -5.97
CA THR A 78 4.36 -4.63 -6.70
C THR A 78 3.24 -4.78 -5.70
N ILE A 79 2.29 -3.85 -5.69
CA ILE A 79 1.11 -3.91 -4.86
C ILE A 79 0.03 -4.69 -5.60
N ASP A 80 -0.55 -5.68 -4.92
CA ASP A 80 -1.64 -6.49 -5.42
C ASP A 80 -2.79 -6.55 -4.41
N VAL A 81 -3.88 -7.18 -4.80
CA VAL A 81 -5.10 -7.36 -4.02
C VAL A 81 -5.47 -8.83 -3.99
N VAL A 82 -5.86 -9.30 -2.82
CA VAL A 82 -6.42 -10.65 -2.63
C VAL A 82 -7.73 -10.57 -1.87
N ASP A 83 -8.54 -11.63 -1.98
CA ASP A 83 -9.72 -11.79 -1.12
C ASP A 83 -9.29 -12.00 0.33
N GLY A 84 -10.00 -11.37 1.26
CA GLY A 84 -9.75 -11.54 2.68
C GLY A 84 -10.09 -10.32 3.50
N ARG A 85 -9.94 -10.47 4.82
CA ARG A 85 -10.12 -9.35 5.75
C ARG A 85 -8.94 -8.41 5.61
N GLY A 86 -9.19 -7.21 5.09
CA GLY A 86 -8.24 -6.09 5.11
C GLY A 86 -7.85 -5.70 6.54
N ALA A 87 -6.77 -4.94 6.67
CA ALA A 87 -6.34 -4.44 7.97
C ALA A 87 -7.30 -3.35 8.46
N SER A 88 -7.53 -3.30 9.78
CA SER A 88 -8.79 -2.84 10.38
C SER A 88 -9.20 -1.38 10.12
N PHE A 89 -8.30 -0.56 9.58
CA PHE A 89 -8.53 0.86 9.26
C PHE A 89 -8.49 1.19 7.77
N SER A 90 -8.30 0.19 6.91
CA SER A 90 -8.15 0.37 5.47
C SER A 90 -9.52 0.43 4.76
N LEU A 91 -9.63 1.25 3.71
CA LEU A 91 -10.92 1.50 3.04
C LEU A 91 -11.50 0.31 2.28
N GLU A 92 -10.69 -0.67 1.88
CA GLU A 92 -11.14 -1.82 1.07
C GLU A 92 -11.87 -2.91 1.86
N ILE A 93 -11.90 -2.82 3.20
CA ILE A 93 -12.51 -3.84 4.06
C ILE A 93 -13.96 -4.18 3.64
N PRO A 94 -14.85 -3.20 3.35
CA PRO A 94 -16.22 -3.50 2.93
C PRO A 94 -16.31 -4.25 1.60
N GLU A 95 -15.26 -4.19 0.77
CA GLU A 95 -15.19 -4.91 -0.50
C GLU A 95 -14.74 -6.38 -0.32
N GLY A 96 -14.43 -6.80 0.92
CA GLY A 96 -13.92 -8.15 1.21
C GLY A 96 -12.52 -8.41 0.63
N LYS A 97 -11.77 -7.33 0.38
CA LYS A 97 -10.42 -7.36 -0.20
C LYS A 97 -9.38 -6.94 0.82
N ARG A 98 -8.11 -7.18 0.48
CA ARG A 98 -6.95 -6.61 1.16
C ARG A 98 -5.81 -6.33 0.19
N PHE A 99 -5.10 -5.23 0.39
CA PHE A 99 -3.84 -4.98 -0.32
C PHE A 99 -2.70 -5.84 0.24
N ILE A 100 -1.79 -6.27 -0.63
CA ILE A 100 -0.57 -7.00 -0.27
C ILE A 100 0.61 -6.45 -1.06
N VAL A 101 1.81 -6.54 -0.49
CA VAL A 101 3.05 -6.35 -1.24
C VAL A 101 3.49 -7.70 -1.80
N ARG A 102 3.74 -7.76 -3.10
CA ARG A 102 4.48 -8.84 -3.74
C ARG A 102 5.92 -8.39 -3.92
N SER A 103 6.82 -9.13 -3.30
CA SER A 103 8.25 -9.09 -3.60
C SER A 103 8.59 -10.37 -4.35
N GLU A 104 9.17 -10.27 -5.54
CA GLU A 104 9.76 -11.44 -6.19
C GLU A 104 10.99 -11.89 -5.37
N VAL A 105 10.91 -13.07 -4.76
CA VAL A 105 12.12 -13.77 -4.30
C VAL A 105 12.71 -14.40 -5.55
N CYS A 106 13.93 -14.01 -5.94
CA CYS A 106 14.65 -14.71 -7.00
C CYS A 106 14.68 -16.20 -6.66
N ALA A 107 14.10 -17.04 -7.52
CA ALA A 107 14.34 -18.47 -7.43
C ALA A 107 15.84 -18.68 -7.63
N VAL A 108 16.51 -19.21 -6.59
CA VAL A 108 17.83 -19.80 -6.76
C VAL A 108 17.61 -21.16 -7.39
N ASP A 109 17.96 -21.28 -8.68
CA ASP A 109 18.14 -22.57 -9.34
C ASP A 109 19.31 -23.35 -8.72
#